data_AF-A0A2T2SXX3-F1
#
_entry.id   AF-A0A2T2SXX3-F1
#
_cell.length_a   1.000
_cell.length_b   1.000
_cell.length_c   1.000
_cell.angle_alpha   90.00
_cell.angle_beta   90.00
_cell.angle_gamma   90.00
#
_symmetry.space_group_name_H-M   'P 1'
#
loop_
_entity.id
_entity.type
_entity.pdbx_description
1 polymer ?
#
loop_
_entity_poly.entity_id
_entity_poly.type
_entity_poly.pdbx_seq_one_letter_code
_entity_poly.pdbx_strand_id
1 'polypeptide(L)'
;MATVVTYLLVSNPKDPDAVRTHPILEEHGFEPQPTEDGEDGGPSSLKFAVASALEDSTSLKAPCKELSADFPDATITFCEVEERFEQVEHFRSVVIIDGQEAGEIEHGYVFNIGT
;
A
#
# COMPACT_ATOMS: atom_id res chain seq x y z
N MET A 1 11.43 -7.55 -16.76
CA MET A 1 10.98 -6.16 -16.63
C MET A 1 10.94 -5.85 -15.14
N ALA A 2 11.40 -4.69 -14.70
CA ALA A 2 11.39 -4.31 -13.29
C ALA A 2 10.08 -3.60 -12.97
N THR A 3 9.38 -4.05 -11.93
CA THR A 3 8.06 -3.54 -11.56
C THR A 3 8.03 -3.22 -10.08
N VAL A 4 7.27 -2.20 -9.72
CA VAL A 4 6.90 -1.94 -8.34
C VAL A 4 5.39 -2.09 -8.23
N VAL A 5 4.96 -2.93 -7.29
CA VAL A 5 3.56 -3.04 -6.91
C VAL A 5 3.39 -2.41 -5.53
N THR A 6 2.55 -1.40 -5.46
CA THR A 6 2.14 -0.81 -4.19
C THR A 6 0.80 -1.40 -3.79
N TYR A 7 0.77 -2.06 -2.64
CA TYR A 7 -0.45 -2.53 -1.98
C TYR A 7 -0.86 -1.56 -0.88
N LEU A 8 -2.16 -1.31 -0.80
CA LEU A 8 -2.79 -0.52 0.23
C LEU A 8 -3.85 -1.36 0.92
N LEU A 9 -3.72 -1.53 2.23
CA LEU A 9 -4.70 -2.18 3.08
C LEU A 9 -5.26 -1.13 4.04
N VAL A 10 -6.58 -0.93 4.00
CA VAL A 10 -7.29 -0.07 4.95
C VAL A 10 -8.10 -0.97 5.88
N SER A 11 -7.70 -1.00 7.15
CA SER A 11 -8.30 -1.85 8.17
C SER A 11 -9.20 -1.05 9.10
N ASN A 12 -10.36 -1.61 9.41
CA ASN A 12 -11.37 -1.09 10.32
C ASN A 12 -11.91 0.32 9.95
N PRO A 13 -12.12 0.67 8.67
CA PRO A 13 -12.70 1.97 8.36
C PRO A 13 -14.13 2.04 8.89
N LYS A 14 -14.47 3.15 9.58
CA LYS A 14 -15.84 3.44 10.03
C LYS A 14 -16.82 3.55 8.86
N ASP A 15 -16.35 4.10 7.74
CA ASP A 15 -17.10 4.24 6.50
C ASP A 15 -16.29 3.65 5.33
N PRO A 16 -16.44 2.35 5.05
CA PRO A 16 -15.72 1.69 3.96
C PRO A 16 -16.06 2.26 2.57
N ASP A 17 -17.28 2.74 2.36
CA ASP A 17 -17.71 3.25 1.06
C ASP A 17 -17.11 4.64 0.77
N ALA A 18 -16.93 5.47 1.80
CA ALA A 18 -16.16 6.71 1.69
C ALA A 18 -14.69 6.45 1.32
N VAL A 19 -14.07 5.39 1.87
CA VAL A 19 -12.70 5.00 1.47
C VAL A 19 -12.66 4.58 0.00
N ARG A 20 -13.58 3.70 -0.43
CA ARG A 20 -13.62 3.19 -1.82
C ARG A 20 -13.78 4.28 -2.88
N THR A 21 -14.43 5.38 -2.52
CA THR A 21 -14.71 6.50 -3.43
C THR A 21 -13.75 7.67 -3.21
N HIS A 22 -12.70 7.49 -2.40
CA HIS A 22 -11.76 8.55 -2.09
C HIS A 22 -10.92 8.96 -3.32
N PRO A 23 -10.81 10.26 -3.65
CA PRO A 23 -10.13 10.73 -4.86
C PRO A 23 -8.67 10.26 -5.01
N ILE A 24 -7.93 10.16 -3.91
CA ILE A 24 -6.53 9.64 -3.89
C ILE A 24 -6.41 8.28 -4.56
N LEU A 25 -7.42 7.42 -4.45
CA LEU A 25 -7.36 6.10 -5.06
C LEU A 25 -7.37 6.20 -6.59
N GLU A 26 -8.28 7.02 -7.14
CA GLU A 26 -8.35 7.24 -8.59
C GLU A 26 -7.14 8.02 -9.11
N GLU A 27 -6.73 9.10 -8.42
CA GLU A 27 -5.62 9.96 -8.81
C GLU A 27 -4.30 9.18 -8.95
N HIS A 28 -4.07 8.21 -8.06
CA HIS A 28 -2.87 7.38 -8.05
C HIS A 28 -3.06 5.98 -8.65
N GLY A 29 -4.21 5.70 -9.26
CA GLY A 29 -4.48 4.45 -9.97
C GLY A 29 -4.55 3.19 -9.08
N PHE A 30 -4.95 3.36 -7.81
CA PHE A 30 -5.20 2.24 -6.91
C PHE A 30 -6.47 1.48 -7.32
N GLU A 31 -6.28 0.27 -7.83
CA GLU A 31 -7.37 -0.61 -8.24
C GLU A 31 -7.82 -1.49 -7.06
N PRO A 32 -9.13 -1.64 -6.82
CA PRO A 32 -9.65 -2.49 -5.75
C PRO A 32 -9.26 -3.95 -6.00
N GLN A 33 -8.80 -4.61 -4.95
CA GLN A 33 -8.42 -6.02 -4.96
C GLN A 33 -9.51 -6.85 -4.29
N PRO A 34 -9.69 -8.12 -4.71
CA PRO A 34 -10.60 -9.01 -4.02
C PRO A 34 -10.18 -9.13 -2.55
N THR A 35 -11.08 -8.73 -1.67
CA THR A 35 -11.04 -9.14 -0.28
C THR A 35 -11.59 -10.55 -0.21
N GLU A 36 -10.80 -11.48 0.32
CA GLU A 36 -11.37 -12.71 0.85
C GLU A 36 -12.23 -12.27 2.02
N ASP A 37 -13.55 -12.15 1.78
CA ASP A 37 -14.56 -12.09 2.83
C ASP A 37 -14.40 -13.39 3.64
N GLY A 38 -13.49 -13.38 4.60
CA GLY A 38 -13.35 -14.48 5.54
C GLY A 38 -14.71 -14.67 6.21
N GLU A 39 -15.25 -15.88 6.14
CA GLU A 39 -16.47 -16.35 6.81
C GLU A 39 -16.48 -16.16 8.35
N ASP A 40 -15.57 -15.38 8.92
CA ASP A 40 -15.27 -15.38 10.35
C ASP A 40 -15.04 -13.95 10.86
N GLY A 41 -16.14 -13.20 11.07
CA GLY A 41 -16.29 -12.11 12.07
C GLY A 41 -15.21 -11.01 12.17
N GLY A 42 -14.27 -10.94 11.24
CA GLY A 42 -13.14 -10.04 11.25
C GLY A 42 -13.60 -8.61 10.94
N PRO A 43 -12.85 -7.61 11.38
CA PRO A 43 -13.23 -6.24 11.08
C PRO A 43 -13.06 -5.95 9.59
N SER A 44 -13.88 -5.05 9.07
CA SER A 44 -13.89 -4.69 7.65
C SER A 44 -12.50 -4.27 7.20
N SER A 45 -12.06 -4.78 6.06
CA SER A 45 -10.83 -4.33 5.42
C SER A 45 -11.06 -4.11 3.93
N LEU A 46 -10.27 -3.21 3.35
CA LEU A 46 -10.28 -2.90 1.93
C LEU A 46 -8.86 -3.04 1.42
N LYS A 47 -8.71 -3.69 0.27
CA LYS A 47 -7.42 -3.90 -0.38
C LYS A 47 -7.41 -3.16 -1.72
N PHE A 48 -6.33 -2.46 -2.00
CA PHE A 48 -6.07 -1.85 -3.29
C PHE A 48 -4.65 -2.15 -3.73
N ALA A 49 -4.40 -2.10 -5.03
CA ALA A 49 -3.06 -2.23 -5.58
C ALA A 49 -2.88 -1.36 -6.81
N VAL A 50 -1.66 -0.88 -7.01
CA VAL A 50 -1.22 -0.23 -8.23
C VAL A 50 0.13 -0.80 -8.63
N ALA A 51 0.27 -1.13 -9.91
CA ALA A 51 1.50 -1.64 -10.48
C ALA A 51 2.08 -0.60 -11.44
N SER A 52 3.39 -0.38 -11.35
CA SER A 52 4.13 0.54 -12.22
C SER A 52 5.44 -0.09 -12.67
N ALA A 53 5.95 0.36 -13.82
CA ALA A 53 7.33 0.08 -14.18
C ALA A 53 8.24 0.79 -13.16
N LEU A 54 9.31 0.11 -12.71
CA LEU A 54 10.20 0.68 -11.69
C LEU A 54 10.76 2.05 -12.09
N GLU A 55 11.09 2.23 -13.37
CA GLU A 55 11.64 3.48 -13.91
C GLU A 55 10.68 4.67 -13.87
N ASP A 56 9.37 4.41 -13.89
CA ASP A 56 8.30 5.42 -13.85
C ASP A 56 7.67 5.53 -12.45
N SER A 57 8.10 4.69 -11.50
CA SER A 57 7.49 4.61 -10.18
C SER A 57 7.82 5.82 -9.31
N THR A 58 6.79 6.36 -8.64
CA THR A 58 6.92 7.39 -7.61
C THR A 58 6.38 6.84 -6.29
N SER A 59 7.03 7.15 -5.17
CA SER A 59 6.56 6.65 -3.87
C SER A 59 5.17 7.20 -3.53
N LEU A 60 4.25 6.29 -3.20
CA LEU A 60 2.87 6.62 -2.84
C LEU A 60 2.66 6.77 -1.33
N LYS A 61 3.76 6.84 -0.55
CA LYS A 61 3.71 7.00 0.91
C LYS A 61 3.00 8.28 1.35
N ALA A 62 3.25 9.41 0.69
CA ALA A 62 2.61 10.69 1.02
C ALA A 62 1.09 10.68 0.76
N PRO A 63 0.61 10.21 -0.42
CA PRO A 63 -0.82 9.98 -0.65
C PRO A 63 -1.47 9.06 0.40
N CYS A 64 -0.80 7.98 0.82
CA CYS A 64 -1.33 7.11 1.86
C CYS A 64 -1.42 7.78 3.25
N LYS A 65 -0.54 8.74 3.55
CA LYS A 65 -0.64 9.57 4.76
C LYS A 65 -1.83 10.52 4.71
N GLU A 66 -2.04 11.16 3.56
CA GLU A 66 -3.19 12.04 3.35
C GLU A 66 -4.51 11.26 3.52
N LEU A 67 -4.62 10.09 2.88
CA LEU A 67 -5.74 9.19 3.07
C LEU A 67 -5.92 8.80 4.56
N SER A 68 -4.82 8.54 5.28
CA SER A 68 -4.90 8.20 6.70
C SER A 68 -5.39 9.34 7.59
N ALA A 69 -5.09 10.59 7.22
CA ALA A 69 -5.56 11.77 7.95
C ALA A 69 -7.07 11.98 7.77
N ASP A 70 -7.62 11.63 6.61
CA ASP A 70 -9.06 11.69 6.35
C ASP A 70 -9.86 10.55 7.02
N PHE A 71 -9.18 9.44 7.32
CA PHE A 71 -9.74 8.29 8.04
C PHE A 71 -8.95 7.97 9.33
N PRO A 72 -8.97 8.86 10.35
CA PRO A 72 -8.08 8.78 11.51
C PRO A 72 -8.31 7.54 12.40
N ASP A 73 -9.51 6.95 12.34
CA ASP A 73 -9.86 5.73 13.06
C ASP A 73 -9.45 4.44 12.34
N ALA A 74 -9.07 4.53 11.05
CA ALA A 74 -8.63 3.40 10.26
C ALA A 74 -7.12 3.20 10.39
N THR A 75 -6.68 1.95 10.33
CA THR A 75 -5.26 1.64 10.17
C THR A 75 -4.95 1.47 8.69
N ILE A 76 -4.03 2.26 8.18
CA ILE A 76 -3.56 2.14 6.80
C ILE A 76 -2.22 1.42 6.79
N THR A 77 -2.16 0.29 6.10
CA THR A 77 -0.91 -0.41 5.82
C THR A 77 -0.58 -0.23 4.35
N PHE A 78 0.56 0.40 4.09
CA PHE A 78 1.13 0.63 2.78
C PHE A 78 2.28 -0.35 2.56
N CYS A 79 2.36 -0.99 1.39
CA CYS A 79 3.42 -1.93 1.08
C CYS A 79 3.92 -1.74 -0.35
N GLU A 80 5.21 -1.50 -0.54
CA GLU A 80 5.89 -1.48 -1.84
C GLU A 80 6.66 -2.78 -2.03
N VAL A 81 6.45 -3.45 -3.16
CA VAL A 81 7.16 -4.66 -3.58
C VAL A 81 7.82 -4.38 -4.91
N GLU A 82 9.14 -4.29 -4.92
CA GLU A 82 9.94 -4.19 -6.13
C GLU A 82 10.37 -5.59 -6.57
N GLU A 83 10.06 -5.92 -7.82
CA GLU A 83 10.46 -7.17 -8.45
C GLU A 83 11.37 -6.93 -9.64
N ARG A 84 12.47 -7.69 -9.71
CA ARG A 84 13.35 -7.77 -10.89
C ARG A 84 13.64 -9.23 -11.17
N PHE A 85 13.64 -9.60 -12.45
CA PHE A 85 13.95 -10.97 -12.88
C PHE A 85 13.14 -12.05 -12.15
N GLU A 86 11.85 -11.79 -11.88
CA GLU A 86 10.95 -12.70 -11.15
C GLU A 86 11.36 -12.95 -9.69
N GLN A 87 12.16 -12.05 -9.11
CA GLN A 87 12.59 -12.07 -7.72
C GLN A 87 12.20 -10.75 -7.03
N VAL A 88 11.78 -10.84 -5.77
CA VAL A 88 11.55 -9.68 -4.91
C VAL A 88 12.90 -9.14 -4.45
N GLU A 89 13.28 -7.97 -4.94
CA GLU A 89 14.56 -7.33 -4.63
C GLU A 89 14.44 -6.39 -3.43
N HIS A 90 13.30 -5.71 -3.33
CA HIS A 90 13.02 -4.77 -2.26
C HIS A 90 11.55 -4.85 -1.83
N PHE A 91 11.35 -4.81 -0.52
CA PHE A 91 10.07 -4.85 0.15
C PHE A 91 10.07 -3.77 1.24
N ARG A 92 9.05 -2.95 1.26
CA ARG A 92 8.84 -1.98 2.33
C ARG A 92 7.39 -1.97 2.73
N SER A 93 7.12 -2.05 4.03
CA SER A 93 5.78 -1.96 4.60
C SER A 93 5.76 -0.89 5.69
N VAL A 94 4.80 0.02 5.61
CA VAL A 94 4.62 1.13 6.56
C VAL A 94 3.20 1.09 7.09
N VAL A 95 3.06 1.16 8.40
CA VAL A 95 1.78 1.33 9.08
C VAL A 95 1.59 2.81 9.40
N ILE A 96 0.44 3.35 9.01
CA ILE A 96 0.07 4.75 9.14
C ILE A 96 -1.27 4.82 9.89
N ILE A 97 -1.35 5.67 10.90
CA ILE A 97 -2.55 5.95 11.69
C ILE A 97 -2.65 7.45 11.86
N ASP A 98 -3.81 8.04 11.58
CA ASP A 98 -4.06 9.49 11.71
C ASP A 98 -2.98 10.35 11.01
N GLY A 99 -2.60 9.94 9.79
CA GLY A 99 -1.57 10.61 8.98
C GLY A 99 -0.13 10.48 9.51
N GLN A 100 0.08 9.80 10.65
CA GLN A 100 1.38 9.60 11.29
C GLN A 100 1.89 8.18 11.03
N GLU A 101 3.20 8.03 10.87
CA GLU A 101 3.83 6.71 10.79
C GLU A 101 3.82 6.06 12.17
N ALA A 102 3.15 4.91 12.27
CA ALA A 102 3.05 4.12 13.49
C ALA A 102 4.09 2.98 13.53
N GLY A 103 4.64 2.60 12.38
CA GLY A 103 5.68 1.58 12.27
C GLY A 103 6.13 1.34 10.84
N GLU A 104 7.32 0.77 10.68
CA GLU A 104 7.91 0.44 9.37
C GLU A 104 8.68 -0.87 9.46
N ILE A 105 8.56 -1.68 8.40
CA ILE A 105 9.37 -2.88 8.14
C ILE A 105 9.96 -2.70 6.74
N GLU A 106 11.29 -2.77 6.63
CA GLU A 106 11.98 -2.71 5.34
C GLU A 106 12.89 -3.92 5.19
N HIS A 107 12.86 -4.55 4.02
CA HIS A 107 13.68 -5.68 3.65
C HIS A 107 14.14 -5.53 2.19
N GLY A 108 15.45 -5.55 1.94
CA GLY A 108 15.98 -5.51 0.59
C GLY A 108 17.35 -6.14 0.49
N TYR A 109 17.65 -6.70 -0.68
CA TYR A 109 18.98 -7.19 -1.01
C TYR A 109 19.78 -6.10 -1.70
N VAL A 110 20.86 -5.62 -1.06
CA VAL A 110 21.85 -4.79 -1.75
C VAL A 110 22.86 -5.71 -2.43
N PHE A 111 22.61 -6.06 -3.70
CA PHE A 111 23.67 -6.63 -4.53
C PHE A 111 24.62 -5.51 -4.97
N ASN A 112 25.69 -5.29 -4.21
CA ASN A 112 26.86 -4.55 -4.69
C ASN A 112 27.51 -5.34 -5.83
N ILE A 113 27.15 -5.08 -7.07
CA ILE A 113 27.98 -5.49 -8.21
C ILE A 113 29.14 -4.48 -8.26
N GLY A 114 30.29 -4.88 -7.71
CA GLY A 114 31.45 -4.03 -7.52
C GLY A 114 31.96 -3.37 -8.80
N THR A 115 32.41 -2.11 -8.66
CA THR A 115 33.39 -1.47 -9.56
C THR A 115 34.78 -2.04 -9.37
#